data_AF-A0A2C9UYQ9-F1
#
_entry.id   AF-A0A2C9UYQ9-F1
#
_cell.length_a   1.000
_cell.length_b   1.000
_cell.length_c   1.000
_cell.angle_alpha   90.00
_cell.angle_beta   90.00
_cell.angle_gamma   90.00
#
_symmetry.space_group_name_H-M   'P 1'
#
loop_
_entity.id
_entity.type
_entity.pdbx_description
1 polymer ?
#
loop_
_entity_poly.entity_id
_entity_poly.type
_entity_poly.pdbx_seq_one_letter_code
_entity_poly.pdbx_strand_id
1 'polypeptide(L)'
;MKHLLFEYYGTCNSEEGFRLLKDYATRQFNAFLWISLVTITALLLEKLFKLFSLWSKARRIAGPPCSSFFGHNHFGSRGNFIDLLSELHNKYGSVFKLWLGPTQLLVSIKDPELIKEMLLKAEDKLPITGKAFRLAFGQSSLFFCSYEQAEKRRESLALQLNEKLLGRADIFPKSVIDSIMERIDEIMSEGGVDCKIVSQHMAFTILGTTLFGEAFLAWSKANFYEDLLMMIAKDASFWASYRVTPFWKQGFWRYQSLCTNLKYLTQDMVQQCRKNCKLFHHVDQNSKFETVKYGMKTASGIPSSGVVLQDKFSRRLDGHLNSKEDPCGNIMGMMFHGCIATAGLVSSILERLVTTPEIQDKIYSEIIMVRHGLSEDAQNVDKMVLLLATIYESARLLSPGPLLQRCSLKDDLRLKNGVTIPAGAVLVVPVHLLQMDETSWGSDASKFNPYRFLSKIGKATDSEQNISFAEVAEGSVDPTRSSFILKDPNDNAAFLSFGSGIRACVGEKFVIRGVATLFASLLERYEVRRQPRLGNDPKSSGPEMVFVRRNSQEED
;
A
#
# COMPACT_ATOMS: atom_id res chain seq x y z
N MET A 1 3.95 42.90 -71.58
CA MET A 1 4.97 42.33 -70.68
C MET A 1 4.75 40.83 -70.43
N LYS A 2 4.41 40.07 -71.49
CA LYS A 2 4.36 38.58 -71.51
C LYS A 2 5.20 38.00 -72.67
N HIS A 3 5.94 38.85 -73.37
CA HIS A 3 6.80 38.50 -74.50
C HIS A 3 8.30 38.76 -74.22
N LEU A 4 8.65 39.12 -72.97
CA LEU A 4 10.04 39.34 -72.51
C LEU A 4 10.43 38.40 -71.35
N LEU A 5 9.65 37.34 -71.11
CA LEU A 5 9.93 36.32 -70.10
C LEU A 5 10.27 34.94 -70.70
N PHE A 6 10.33 34.81 -72.03
CA PHE A 6 10.55 33.53 -72.70
C PHE A 6 11.89 33.39 -73.43
N GLU A 7 12.73 34.43 -73.47
CA GLU A 7 14.04 34.42 -74.15
C GLU A 7 15.23 34.63 -73.18
N TYR A 8 15.06 34.28 -71.90
CA TYR A 8 16.17 34.15 -70.94
C TYR A 8 16.12 32.82 -70.18
N TYR A 9 15.53 31.79 -70.81
CA TYR A 9 15.67 30.39 -70.39
C TYR A 9 16.26 29.60 -71.57
N GLY A 10 17.46 29.99 -71.98
CA GLY A 10 18.34 29.11 -72.76
C GLY A 10 18.70 27.92 -71.89
N THR A 11 18.21 26.74 -72.29
CA THR A 11 18.69 25.39 -71.92
C THR A 11 19.55 25.34 -70.65
N CYS A 12 18.91 25.40 -69.49
CA CYS A 12 19.54 24.89 -68.28
C CYS A 12 19.70 23.38 -68.51
N ASN A 13 20.94 22.89 -68.63
CA ASN A 13 21.22 21.46 -68.64
C ASN A 13 20.47 20.85 -67.45
N SER A 14 19.48 19.98 -67.70
CA SER A 14 18.67 19.40 -66.63
C SER A 14 19.53 18.66 -65.60
N GLU A 15 20.71 18.18 -66.02
CA GLU A 15 21.76 17.64 -65.17
C GLU A 15 22.39 18.66 -64.21
N GLU A 16 22.60 19.90 -64.62
CA GLU A 16 23.35 20.90 -63.86
C GLU A 16 22.47 21.55 -62.77
N GLY A 17 21.21 21.83 -63.10
CA GLY A 17 20.20 22.21 -62.12
C GLY A 17 19.91 21.10 -61.09
N PHE A 18 19.90 19.83 -61.55
CA PHE A 18 19.75 18.67 -60.65
C PHE A 18 20.97 18.47 -59.74
N ARG A 19 22.19 18.69 -60.25
CA ARG A 19 23.42 18.68 -59.44
C ARG A 19 23.43 19.78 -58.38
N LEU A 20 23.02 21.01 -58.72
CA LEU A 20 22.91 22.12 -57.76
C LEU A 20 21.87 21.85 -56.67
N LEU A 21 20.69 21.33 -57.03
CA LEU A 21 19.66 20.91 -56.08
C LEU A 21 20.15 19.79 -55.16
N LYS A 22 20.87 18.81 -55.72
CA LYS A 22 21.46 17.69 -54.96
C LYS A 22 22.55 18.17 -53.99
N ASP A 23 23.41 19.09 -54.41
CA ASP A 23 24.47 19.67 -53.57
C ASP A 23 23.87 20.54 -52.47
N TYR A 24 22.85 21.33 -52.78
CA TYR A 24 22.12 22.12 -51.80
C TYR A 24 21.41 21.23 -50.76
N ALA A 25 20.71 20.19 -51.21
CA ALA A 25 20.08 19.21 -50.32
C ALA A 25 21.11 18.47 -49.46
N THR A 26 22.27 18.11 -50.02
CA THR A 26 23.36 17.47 -49.27
C THR A 26 23.95 18.40 -48.21
N ARG A 27 24.14 19.69 -48.52
CA ARG A 27 24.59 20.70 -47.55
C ARG A 27 23.59 20.93 -46.43
N GLN A 28 22.29 21.03 -46.76
CA GLN A 28 21.24 21.16 -45.74
C GLN A 28 21.16 19.92 -44.84
N PHE A 29 21.23 18.72 -45.43
CA PHE A 29 21.25 17.47 -44.67
C PHE A 29 22.47 17.37 -43.75
N ASN A 30 23.66 17.71 -44.26
CA ASN A 30 24.89 17.75 -43.45
C ASN A 30 24.80 18.79 -42.33
N ALA A 31 24.25 19.98 -42.58
CA ALA A 31 24.03 20.99 -41.55
C ALA A 31 23.07 20.48 -40.45
N PHE A 32 21.98 19.81 -40.84
CA PHE A 32 21.05 19.19 -39.89
C PHE A 32 21.73 18.10 -39.04
N LEU A 33 22.57 17.25 -39.64
CA LEU A 33 23.35 16.23 -38.92
C LEU A 33 24.33 16.86 -37.92
N TRP A 34 25.04 17.92 -38.31
CA TRP A 34 25.96 18.63 -37.42
C TRP A 34 25.24 19.31 -36.26
N ILE A 35 24.13 20.00 -36.53
CA ILE A 35 23.29 20.61 -35.48
C ILE A 35 22.78 19.52 -34.53
N SER A 36 22.31 18.39 -35.06
CA SER A 36 21.86 17.25 -34.25
C SER A 36 22.99 16.68 -33.39
N LEU A 37 24.18 16.49 -33.95
CA LEU A 37 25.35 15.98 -33.24
C LEU A 37 25.79 16.92 -32.12
N VAL A 38 25.89 18.23 -32.40
CA VAL A 38 26.25 19.24 -31.40
C VAL A 38 25.21 19.27 -30.28
N THR A 39 23.92 19.24 -30.63
CA THR A 39 22.82 19.23 -29.66
C THR A 39 22.87 17.98 -28.77
N ILE A 40 23.03 16.79 -29.36
CA ILE A 40 23.15 15.53 -28.61
C ILE A 40 24.38 15.56 -27.71
N THR A 41 25.53 16.05 -28.22
CA THR A 41 26.77 16.13 -27.45
C THR A 41 26.64 17.09 -26.26
N ALA A 42 26.02 18.24 -26.46
CA ALA A 42 25.74 19.20 -25.39
C ALA A 42 24.82 18.58 -24.32
N LEU A 43 23.76 17.87 -24.71
CA LEU A 43 22.86 17.18 -23.79
C LEU A 43 23.57 16.05 -23.01
N LEU A 44 24.49 15.33 -23.65
CA LEU A 44 25.29 14.29 -23.00
C LEU A 44 26.29 14.89 -22.00
N LEU A 45 26.97 15.99 -22.36
CA LEU A 45 27.87 16.72 -21.48
C LEU A 45 27.12 17.29 -20.27
N GLU A 46 25.92 17.84 -20.46
CA GLU A 46 25.09 18.33 -19.37
C GLU A 46 24.70 17.20 -18.40
N LYS A 47 24.30 16.03 -18.94
CA LYS A 47 24.00 14.83 -18.12
C LYS A 47 25.24 14.34 -17.38
N LEU A 48 26.40 14.35 -18.03
CA LEU A 48 27.68 13.95 -17.42
C LEU A 48 28.07 14.91 -16.29
N PHE A 49 27.92 16.22 -16.51
CA PHE A 49 28.18 17.23 -15.49
C PHE A 49 27.25 17.08 -14.28
N LYS A 50 25.95 16.86 -14.52
CA LYS A 50 24.96 16.57 -13.46
C LYS A 50 25.35 15.32 -12.67
N LEU A 51 25.83 14.28 -13.35
CA LEU A 51 26.30 13.05 -12.71
C LEU A 51 27.55 13.26 -11.85
N PHE A 52 28.56 13.98 -12.36
CA PHE A 52 29.76 14.32 -11.60
C PHE A 52 29.44 15.21 -10.40
N SER A 53 28.54 16.18 -10.57
CA SER A 53 28.05 17.02 -9.47
C SER A 53 27.38 16.17 -8.38
N LEU A 54 26.52 15.22 -8.78
CA LEU A 54 25.90 14.28 -7.84
C LEU A 54 26.95 13.43 -7.10
N TRP A 55 27.94 12.89 -7.81
CA TRP A 55 29.05 12.14 -7.21
C TRP A 55 29.83 12.99 -6.21
N SER A 56 30.15 14.23 -6.57
CA SER A 56 30.87 15.16 -5.71
C SER A 56 30.08 15.47 -4.43
N LYS A 57 28.80 15.84 -4.55
CA LYS A 57 27.92 16.09 -3.39
C LYS A 57 27.79 14.86 -2.50
N ALA A 58 27.60 13.68 -3.09
CA ALA A 58 27.46 12.43 -2.37
C ALA A 58 28.71 12.03 -1.58
N ARG A 59 29.93 12.50 -1.93
CA ARG A 59 31.16 12.20 -1.16
C ARG A 59 31.05 12.61 0.31
N ARG A 60 30.25 13.63 0.62
CA ARG A 60 30.05 14.16 1.97
C ARG A 60 29.19 13.28 2.88
N ILE A 61 28.46 12.32 2.31
CA ILE A 61 27.63 11.38 3.07
C ILE A 61 28.43 10.11 3.34
N ALA A 62 28.43 9.61 4.57
CA ALA A 62 29.09 8.35 4.94
C ALA A 62 28.50 7.17 4.17
N GLY A 63 29.29 6.14 3.89
CA GLY A 63 28.82 4.92 3.22
C GLY A 63 29.95 4.11 2.59
N PRO A 64 29.66 2.91 2.09
CA PRO A 64 30.65 2.03 1.50
C PRO A 64 31.37 2.67 0.30
N PRO A 65 32.69 2.39 0.16
CA PRO A 65 33.45 2.86 -0.99
C PRO A 65 32.93 2.19 -2.26
N CYS A 66 32.64 3.00 -3.27
CA CYS A 66 32.16 2.51 -4.56
C CYS A 66 33.36 2.19 -5.45
N SER A 67 33.88 0.95 -5.38
CA SER A 67 35.05 0.52 -6.17
C SER A 67 34.72 0.16 -7.63
N SER A 68 33.42 0.04 -7.96
CA SER A 68 32.95 -0.34 -9.31
C SER A 68 32.03 0.72 -9.90
N PHE A 69 32.09 0.88 -11.23
CA PHE A 69 31.18 1.72 -12.02
C PHE A 69 29.71 1.28 -11.90
N PHE A 70 29.47 -0.02 -11.65
CA PHE A 70 28.12 -0.56 -11.49
C PHE A 70 27.56 -0.41 -10.07
N GLY A 71 28.23 0.37 -9.21
CA GLY A 71 27.80 0.59 -7.85
C GLY A 71 27.79 -0.69 -7.03
N HIS A 72 26.83 -0.77 -6.12
CA HIS A 72 26.62 -1.87 -5.20
C HIS A 72 25.58 -2.87 -5.72
N ASN A 73 25.38 -2.96 -7.05
CA ASN A 73 24.34 -3.81 -7.66
C ASN A 73 24.50 -5.30 -7.31
N HIS A 74 25.71 -5.77 -6.98
CA HIS A 74 25.98 -7.16 -6.62
C HIS A 74 25.63 -7.52 -5.16
N PHE A 75 25.28 -6.56 -4.31
CA PHE A 75 24.89 -6.87 -2.92
C PHE A 75 23.55 -7.64 -2.84
N GLY A 76 22.72 -7.59 -3.89
CA GLY A 76 21.45 -8.33 -3.97
C GLY A 76 21.57 -9.85 -4.18
N SER A 77 22.79 -10.39 -4.31
CA SER A 77 23.02 -11.83 -4.57
C SER A 77 23.21 -12.68 -3.30
N ARG A 78 23.36 -12.08 -2.10
CA ARG A 78 23.79 -12.83 -0.90
C ARG A 78 22.94 -12.69 0.36
N GLY A 79 21.82 -11.94 0.35
CA GLY A 79 20.95 -11.83 1.53
C GLY A 79 19.72 -10.92 1.32
N ASN A 80 18.83 -10.88 2.31
CA ASN A 80 17.69 -9.96 2.35
C ASN A 80 18.21 -8.51 2.36
N PHE A 81 17.62 -7.63 1.54
CA PHE A 81 18.05 -6.23 1.44
C PHE A 81 17.95 -5.48 2.78
N ILE A 82 17.02 -5.87 3.66
CA ILE A 82 16.90 -5.29 4.99
C ILE A 82 18.10 -5.64 5.88
N ASP A 83 18.60 -6.87 5.80
CA ASP A 83 19.77 -7.32 6.57
C ASP A 83 21.01 -6.52 6.14
N LEU A 84 21.18 -6.31 4.84
CA LEU A 84 22.21 -5.43 4.30
C LEU A 84 22.12 -4.01 4.85
N LEU A 85 20.91 -3.41 4.88
CA LEU A 85 20.73 -2.08 5.46
C LEU A 85 21.08 -2.06 6.95
N SER A 86 20.80 -3.14 7.68
CA SER A 86 21.14 -3.30 9.10
C SER A 86 22.66 -3.29 9.31
N GLU A 87 23.39 -4.14 8.58
CA GLU A 87 24.86 -4.18 8.64
C GLU A 87 25.48 -2.82 8.32
N LEU A 88 24.95 -2.12 7.32
CA LEU A 88 25.44 -0.80 6.92
C LEU A 88 25.11 0.28 7.95
N HIS A 89 23.94 0.24 8.59
CA HIS A 89 23.61 1.15 9.69
C HIS A 89 24.52 0.91 10.90
N ASN A 90 24.85 -0.34 11.21
CA ASN A 90 25.79 -0.66 12.28
C ASN A 90 27.21 -0.13 11.98
N LYS A 91 27.61 -0.09 10.69
CA LYS A 91 28.95 0.34 10.28
C LYS A 91 29.09 1.85 10.05
N TYR A 92 28.09 2.49 9.46
CA TYR A 92 28.17 3.90 9.01
C TYR A 92 27.26 4.86 9.81
N GLY A 93 26.48 4.33 10.75
CA GLY A 93 25.62 5.12 11.63
C GLY A 93 24.20 5.32 11.09
N SER A 94 23.48 6.29 11.65
CA SER A 94 22.05 6.50 11.40
C SER A 94 21.72 7.00 9.99
N VAL A 95 22.69 7.58 9.27
CA VAL A 95 22.53 8.05 7.89
C VAL A 95 23.70 7.57 7.05
N PHE A 96 23.43 6.84 5.97
CA PHE A 96 24.46 6.43 5.03
C PHE A 96 23.97 6.41 3.58
N LYS A 97 24.91 6.48 2.63
CA LYS A 97 24.65 6.39 1.18
C LYS A 97 24.94 5.00 0.63
N LEU A 98 24.23 4.62 -0.41
CA LEU A 98 24.48 3.45 -1.24
C LEU A 98 24.28 3.82 -2.71
N TRP A 99 25.14 3.31 -3.59
CA TRP A 99 24.98 3.50 -5.04
C TRP A 99 24.33 2.30 -5.69
N LEU A 100 23.17 2.49 -6.31
CA LEU A 100 22.53 1.49 -7.16
C LEU A 100 22.91 1.79 -8.62
N GLY A 101 23.99 1.19 -9.12
CA GLY A 101 24.58 1.62 -10.39
C GLY A 101 25.23 3.02 -10.32
N PRO A 102 25.66 3.57 -11.46
CA PRO A 102 26.42 4.82 -11.49
C PRO A 102 25.56 6.06 -11.22
N THR A 103 24.26 6.01 -11.51
CA THR A 103 23.41 7.22 -11.58
C THR A 103 22.40 7.36 -10.43
N GLN A 104 22.23 6.32 -9.60
CA GLN A 104 21.17 6.31 -8.59
C GLN A 104 21.77 6.25 -7.20
N LEU A 105 21.74 7.41 -6.54
CA LEU A 105 22.12 7.55 -5.14
C LEU A 105 20.93 7.17 -4.27
N LEU A 106 21.13 6.20 -3.39
CA LEU A 106 20.22 5.88 -2.30
C LEU A 106 20.83 6.38 -0.99
N VAL A 107 20.02 6.96 -0.11
CA VAL A 107 20.41 7.38 1.24
C VAL A 107 19.45 6.76 2.24
N SER A 108 19.96 5.93 3.13
CA SER A 108 19.19 5.26 4.18
C SER A 108 19.26 6.08 5.47
N ILE A 109 18.12 6.28 6.13
CA ILE A 109 17.97 7.04 7.38
C ILE A 109 17.24 6.15 8.40
N LYS A 110 17.83 5.94 9.57
CA LYS A 110 17.26 5.16 10.69
C LYS A 110 16.86 6.02 11.90
N ASP A 111 17.40 7.23 12.05
CA ASP A 111 17.08 8.11 13.19
C ASP A 111 15.64 8.67 13.10
N PRO A 112 14.78 8.47 14.13
CA PRO A 112 13.37 8.89 14.10
C PRO A 112 13.16 10.39 13.82
N GLU A 113 13.98 11.26 14.42
CA GLU A 113 13.84 12.71 14.26
C GLU A 113 14.23 13.16 12.86
N LEU A 114 15.32 12.59 12.32
CA LEU A 114 15.72 12.84 10.93
C LEU A 114 14.71 12.25 9.94
N ILE A 115 14.09 11.11 10.25
CA ILE A 115 13.03 10.53 9.43
C ILE A 115 11.82 11.46 9.38
N LYS A 116 11.38 12.00 10.52
CA LYS A 116 10.27 12.96 10.56
C LYS A 116 10.56 14.20 9.71
N GLU A 117 11.77 14.76 9.84
CA GLU A 117 12.22 15.87 8.99
C GLU A 117 12.24 15.49 7.50
N MET A 118 12.79 14.33 7.17
CA MET A 118 12.84 13.81 5.80
C MET A 118 11.45 13.63 5.20
N LEU A 119 10.49 13.06 5.95
CA LEU A 119 9.12 12.85 5.50
C LEU A 119 8.36 14.15 5.25
N LEU A 120 8.73 15.24 5.94
CA LEU A 120 8.17 16.57 5.73
C LEU A 120 8.78 17.27 4.52
N LYS A 121 10.11 17.23 4.36
CA LYS A 121 10.82 18.01 3.34
C LYS A 121 10.94 17.31 1.98
N ALA A 122 10.93 15.97 1.96
CA ALA A 122 11.07 15.18 0.75
C ALA A 122 9.69 14.66 0.32
N GLU A 123 8.93 15.55 -0.31
CA GLU A 123 7.53 15.34 -0.69
C GLU A 123 7.35 14.30 -1.82
N ASP A 124 8.33 14.21 -2.73
CA ASP A 124 8.24 13.36 -3.91
C ASP A 124 8.48 11.87 -3.62
N LYS A 125 8.01 11.02 -4.52
CA LYS A 125 8.37 9.59 -4.58
C LYS A 125 8.99 9.29 -5.94
N LEU A 126 10.23 8.80 -5.94
CA LEU A 126 10.86 8.35 -7.19
C LEU A 126 10.16 7.10 -7.72
N PRO A 127 9.90 7.02 -9.04
CA PRO A 127 9.09 5.95 -9.61
C PRO A 127 9.88 4.68 -9.92
N ILE A 128 10.93 4.39 -9.16
CA ILE A 128 11.88 3.30 -9.47
C ILE A 128 11.15 1.96 -9.51
N THR A 129 10.35 1.65 -8.50
CA THR A 129 9.46 0.47 -8.48
C THR A 129 8.15 0.71 -9.24
N GLY A 130 7.79 1.97 -9.47
CA GLY A 130 6.51 2.36 -10.05
C GLY A 130 6.36 2.08 -11.54
N LYS A 131 7.44 1.87 -12.31
CA LYS A 131 7.32 1.67 -13.78
C LYS A 131 6.47 0.45 -14.16
N ALA A 132 6.65 -0.68 -13.49
CA ALA A 132 5.87 -1.88 -13.78
C ALA A 132 4.41 -1.73 -13.34
N PHE A 133 4.18 -1.13 -12.17
CA PHE A 133 2.83 -0.88 -11.66
C PHE A 133 2.10 0.25 -12.41
N ARG A 134 2.81 1.20 -13.03
CA ARG A 134 2.23 2.18 -13.96
C ARG A 134 1.58 1.50 -15.17
N LEU A 135 2.11 0.35 -15.63
CA LEU A 135 1.50 -0.40 -16.72
C LEU A 135 0.18 -1.06 -16.28
N ALA A 136 0.15 -1.57 -15.04
CA ALA A 136 -1.04 -2.20 -14.48
C ALA A 136 -2.14 -1.18 -14.13
N PHE A 137 -1.76 -0.06 -13.50
CA PHE A 137 -2.69 0.86 -12.84
C PHE A 137 -2.77 2.23 -13.51
N GLY A 138 -2.00 2.47 -14.56
CA GLY A 138 -1.96 3.76 -15.25
C GLY A 138 -1.09 4.81 -14.56
N GLN A 139 -0.66 5.80 -15.34
CA GLN A 139 0.23 6.88 -14.89
C GLN A 139 -0.46 7.88 -13.94
N SER A 140 -1.78 8.00 -14.04
CA SER A 140 -2.60 8.89 -13.21
C SER A 140 -3.12 8.22 -11.93
N SER A 141 -2.68 7.01 -11.58
CA SER A 141 -3.07 6.41 -10.30
C SER A 141 -2.45 7.17 -9.12
N LEU A 142 -3.17 7.22 -8.00
CA LEU A 142 -2.78 7.79 -6.70
C LEU A 142 -1.33 7.48 -6.27
N PHE A 143 -0.84 6.31 -6.69
CA PHE A 143 0.45 5.77 -6.29
C PHE A 143 1.61 6.19 -7.21
N PHE A 144 1.33 6.72 -8.42
CA PHE A 144 2.33 7.03 -9.45
C PHE A 144 2.23 8.42 -10.09
N CYS A 145 1.19 9.19 -9.74
CA CYS A 145 1.01 10.56 -10.21
C CYS A 145 1.99 11.56 -9.55
N SER A 146 1.97 12.83 -9.98
CA SER A 146 2.79 13.87 -9.35
C SER A 146 2.43 14.05 -7.86
N TYR A 147 3.32 14.71 -7.12
CA TYR A 147 3.07 15.03 -5.72
C TYR A 147 1.74 15.77 -5.52
N GLU A 148 1.51 16.85 -6.27
CA GLU A 148 0.32 17.71 -6.15
C GLU A 148 -0.97 16.97 -6.54
N GLN A 149 -0.91 16.12 -7.57
CA GLN A 149 -2.05 15.28 -7.95
C GLN A 149 -2.35 14.24 -6.88
N ALA A 150 -1.32 13.64 -6.30
CA ALA A 150 -1.49 12.64 -5.28
C ALA A 150 -2.04 13.24 -3.99
N GLU A 151 -1.56 14.41 -3.56
CA GLU A 151 -2.06 15.15 -2.40
C GLU A 151 -3.58 15.37 -2.50
N LYS A 152 -4.06 16.02 -3.57
CA LYS A 152 -5.50 16.27 -3.79
C LYS A 152 -6.34 14.98 -3.79
N ARG A 153 -5.84 13.94 -4.45
CA ARG A 153 -6.54 12.64 -4.51
C ARG A 153 -6.57 11.96 -3.13
N ARG A 154 -5.51 12.10 -2.32
CA ARG A 154 -5.44 11.58 -0.94
C ARG A 154 -6.39 12.31 -0.01
N GLU A 155 -6.49 13.64 -0.10
CA GLU A 155 -7.46 14.41 0.69
C GLU A 155 -8.90 13.96 0.39
N SER A 156 -9.25 13.84 -0.90
CA SER A 156 -10.55 13.34 -1.34
C SER A 156 -10.83 11.92 -0.84
N LEU A 157 -9.81 11.06 -0.84
CA LEU A 157 -9.89 9.69 -0.35
C LEU A 157 -10.03 9.62 1.18
N ALA A 158 -9.26 10.44 1.91
CA ALA A 158 -9.28 10.54 3.36
C ALA A 158 -10.68 10.95 3.84
N LEU A 159 -11.30 11.94 3.20
CA LEU A 159 -12.67 12.37 3.49
C LEU A 159 -13.67 11.21 3.38
N GLN A 160 -13.51 10.36 2.35
CA GLN A 160 -14.45 9.25 2.12
C GLN A 160 -14.26 8.09 3.08
N LEU A 161 -13.01 7.70 3.36
CA LEU A 161 -12.71 6.64 4.31
C LEU A 161 -13.01 7.08 5.76
N ASN A 162 -12.58 8.28 6.15
CA ASN A 162 -12.61 8.74 7.54
C ASN A 162 -13.94 9.35 7.99
N GLU A 163 -14.68 10.05 7.13
CA GLU A 163 -15.92 10.71 7.57
C GLU A 163 -17.17 9.87 7.26
N LYS A 164 -17.20 9.17 6.13
CA LYS A 164 -18.43 8.50 5.66
C LYS A 164 -18.52 7.02 5.99
N LEU A 165 -17.38 6.32 5.98
CA LEU A 165 -17.33 4.90 6.31
C LEU A 165 -17.12 4.67 7.80
N LEU A 166 -16.24 5.46 8.43
CA LEU A 166 -15.95 5.37 9.87
C LEU A 166 -17.01 6.00 10.78
N GLY A 167 -17.91 6.83 10.25
CA GLY A 167 -19.07 7.38 10.97
C GLY A 167 -20.24 6.40 11.14
N ARG A 168 -20.05 5.12 10.78
CA ARG A 168 -21.04 4.05 10.94
C ARG A 168 -20.69 3.19 12.16
N ALA A 169 -21.72 2.68 12.83
CA ALA A 169 -21.55 1.69 13.88
C ALA A 169 -20.83 0.44 13.36
N ASP A 170 -21.19 -0.02 12.15
CA ASP A 170 -20.56 -1.14 11.46
C ASP A 170 -19.82 -0.68 10.20
N ILE A 171 -18.52 -0.99 10.12
CA ILE A 171 -17.70 -0.72 8.93
C ILE A 171 -18.05 -1.68 7.79
N PHE A 172 -18.30 -2.95 8.14
CA PHE A 172 -18.68 -3.99 7.19
C PHE A 172 -20.09 -4.49 7.48
N PRO A 173 -20.95 -4.58 6.46
CA PRO A 173 -22.22 -5.28 6.58
C PRO A 173 -22.02 -6.72 7.07
N LYS A 174 -22.98 -7.23 7.86
CA LYS A 174 -22.97 -8.61 8.35
C LYS A 174 -22.80 -9.64 7.21
N SER A 175 -23.39 -9.37 6.04
CA SER A 175 -23.25 -10.19 4.82
C SER A 175 -21.79 -10.41 4.38
N VAL A 176 -20.93 -9.41 4.55
CA VAL A 176 -19.50 -9.51 4.22
C VAL A 176 -18.79 -10.43 5.21
N ILE A 177 -19.09 -10.28 6.50
CA ILE A 177 -18.52 -11.13 7.55
C ILE A 177 -18.98 -12.57 7.36
N ASP A 178 -20.27 -12.80 7.15
CA ASP A 178 -20.83 -14.13 6.95
C ASP A 178 -20.25 -14.80 5.69
N SER A 179 -20.09 -14.08 4.58
CA SER A 179 -19.42 -14.60 3.37
C SER A 179 -17.96 -15.02 3.62
N ILE A 180 -17.23 -14.26 4.45
CA ILE A 180 -15.87 -14.63 4.84
C ILE A 180 -15.90 -15.90 5.71
N MET A 181 -16.84 -16.00 6.66
CA MET A 181 -16.95 -17.17 7.55
C MET A 181 -17.36 -18.44 6.78
N GLU A 182 -18.31 -18.34 5.86
CA GLU A 182 -18.69 -19.45 4.96
C GLU A 182 -17.47 -19.95 4.17
N ARG A 183 -16.67 -19.02 3.64
CA ARG A 183 -15.45 -19.37 2.91
C ARG A 183 -14.40 -20.04 3.81
N ILE A 184 -14.29 -19.63 5.08
CA ILE A 184 -13.42 -20.31 6.05
C ILE A 184 -13.93 -21.73 6.27
N ASP A 185 -15.23 -21.93 6.49
CA ASP A 185 -15.82 -23.26 6.67
C ASP A 185 -15.59 -24.16 5.44
N GLU A 186 -15.71 -23.63 4.22
CA GLU A 186 -15.37 -24.34 2.98
C GLU A 186 -13.90 -24.80 2.97
N ILE A 187 -12.96 -23.88 3.24
CA ILE A 187 -11.53 -24.20 3.20
C ILE A 187 -11.16 -25.18 4.33
N MET A 188 -11.79 -25.06 5.50
CA MET A 188 -11.62 -25.99 6.63
C MET A 188 -12.12 -27.40 6.30
N SER A 189 -13.13 -27.54 5.43
CA SER A 189 -13.62 -28.86 5.00
C SER A 189 -12.62 -29.63 4.15
N GLU A 190 -11.67 -28.93 3.50
CA GLU A 190 -10.59 -29.51 2.71
C GLU A 190 -9.35 -29.86 3.56
N GLY A 191 -9.33 -29.47 4.83
CA GLY A 191 -8.27 -29.80 5.80
C GLY A 191 -7.58 -28.56 6.38
N GLY A 192 -6.26 -28.69 6.58
CA GLY A 192 -5.41 -27.62 7.10
C GLY A 192 -5.29 -26.43 6.16
N VAL A 193 -5.20 -25.22 6.71
CA VAL A 193 -5.28 -24.01 5.89
C VAL A 193 -3.99 -23.19 5.92
N ASP A 194 -3.52 -22.80 4.73
CA ASP A 194 -2.42 -21.83 4.60
C ASP A 194 -2.91 -20.44 5.01
N CYS A 195 -2.28 -19.91 6.07
CA CYS A 195 -2.46 -18.55 6.59
C CYS A 195 -2.53 -17.49 5.49
N LYS A 196 -1.63 -17.59 4.51
CA LYS A 196 -1.49 -16.58 3.45
C LYS A 196 -2.69 -16.58 2.53
N ILE A 197 -3.20 -17.76 2.17
CA ILE A 197 -4.34 -17.90 1.25
C ILE A 197 -5.61 -17.34 1.92
N VAL A 198 -5.88 -17.73 3.17
CA VAL A 198 -7.03 -17.20 3.93
C VAL A 198 -6.94 -15.69 4.11
N SER A 199 -5.75 -15.19 4.48
CA SER A 199 -5.55 -13.77 4.69
C SER A 199 -5.72 -12.95 3.41
N GLN A 200 -5.30 -13.50 2.26
CA GLN A 200 -5.51 -12.90 0.94
C GLN A 200 -6.99 -12.81 0.61
N HIS A 201 -7.73 -13.92 0.73
CA HIS A 201 -9.17 -13.93 0.48
C HIS A 201 -9.95 -12.99 1.40
N MET A 202 -9.63 -12.97 2.70
CA MET A 202 -10.23 -12.03 3.66
C MET A 202 -10.01 -10.58 3.23
N ALA A 203 -8.77 -10.21 2.89
CA ALA A 203 -8.41 -8.88 2.45
C ALA A 203 -9.10 -8.49 1.13
N PHE A 204 -9.15 -9.42 0.18
CA PHE A 204 -9.76 -9.23 -1.12
C PHE A 204 -11.27 -9.00 -1.03
N THR A 205 -11.97 -9.82 -0.23
CA THR A 205 -13.40 -9.67 0.03
C THR A 205 -13.71 -8.36 0.74
N ILE A 206 -12.94 -7.99 1.77
CA ILE A 206 -13.10 -6.72 2.49
C ILE A 206 -12.97 -5.53 1.53
N LEU A 207 -11.91 -5.50 0.72
CA LEU A 207 -11.66 -4.35 -0.16
C LEU A 207 -12.59 -4.32 -1.37
N GLY A 208 -12.91 -5.47 -1.93
CA GLY A 208 -13.83 -5.59 -3.04
C GLY A 208 -15.22 -5.14 -2.66
N THR A 209 -15.74 -5.57 -1.51
CA THR A 209 -17.04 -5.10 -1.01
C THR A 209 -17.02 -3.62 -0.64
N THR A 210 -15.90 -3.11 -0.14
CA THR A 210 -15.74 -1.67 0.14
C THR A 210 -15.78 -0.82 -1.13
N LEU A 211 -15.11 -1.25 -2.19
CA LEU A 211 -14.98 -0.48 -3.44
C LEU A 211 -16.14 -0.68 -4.41
N PHE A 212 -16.76 -1.85 -4.40
CA PHE A 212 -17.77 -2.26 -5.38
C PHE A 212 -19.15 -2.57 -4.75
N GLY A 213 -19.26 -2.59 -3.42
CA GLY A 213 -20.47 -2.95 -2.69
C GLY A 213 -20.75 -4.47 -2.69
N GLU A 214 -21.93 -4.85 -2.20
CA GLU A 214 -22.35 -6.27 -2.09
C GLU A 214 -22.46 -6.97 -3.45
N ALA A 215 -22.61 -6.21 -4.54
CA ALA A 215 -22.57 -6.75 -5.90
C ALA A 215 -21.27 -7.52 -6.19
N PHE A 216 -20.19 -7.21 -5.45
CA PHE A 216 -18.91 -7.91 -5.55
C PHE A 216 -18.98 -9.36 -5.11
N LEU A 217 -19.72 -9.64 -4.03
CA LEU A 217 -19.84 -11.00 -3.48
C LEU A 217 -20.54 -11.94 -4.48
N ALA A 218 -21.49 -11.41 -5.24
CA ALA A 218 -22.22 -12.15 -6.27
C ALA A 218 -21.52 -12.16 -7.64
N TRP A 219 -20.34 -11.54 -7.77
CA TRP A 219 -19.68 -11.42 -9.07
C TRP A 219 -18.92 -12.69 -9.43
N SER A 220 -19.40 -13.41 -10.44
CA SER A 220 -18.83 -14.71 -10.87
C SER A 220 -17.36 -14.67 -11.28
N LYS A 221 -16.81 -13.49 -11.59
CA LYS A 221 -15.39 -13.30 -11.96
C LYS A 221 -14.51 -12.84 -10.80
N ALA A 222 -15.02 -12.74 -9.57
CA ALA A 222 -14.28 -12.23 -8.42
C ALA A 222 -13.00 -13.04 -8.14
N ASN A 223 -13.09 -14.37 -8.08
CA ASN A 223 -11.92 -15.24 -7.85
C ASN A 223 -10.88 -15.08 -8.96
N PHE A 224 -11.32 -15.02 -10.23
CA PHE A 224 -10.42 -14.80 -11.35
C PHE A 224 -9.74 -13.41 -11.29
N TYR A 225 -10.46 -12.39 -10.83
CA TYR A 225 -9.88 -11.07 -10.59
C TYR A 225 -8.81 -11.11 -9.51
N GLU A 226 -9.07 -11.82 -8.41
CA GLU A 226 -8.11 -12.00 -7.31
C GLU A 226 -6.82 -12.66 -7.80
N ASP A 227 -6.93 -13.81 -8.47
CA ASP A 227 -5.79 -14.57 -9.00
C ASP A 227 -4.97 -13.72 -9.98
N LEU A 228 -5.65 -12.97 -10.85
CA LEU A 228 -5.00 -12.10 -11.82
C LEU A 228 -4.27 -10.94 -11.14
N LEU A 229 -4.89 -10.34 -10.11
CA LEU A 229 -4.30 -9.27 -9.31
C LEU A 229 -3.01 -9.75 -8.61
N MET A 230 -3.04 -10.95 -8.02
CA MET A 230 -1.88 -11.55 -7.35
C MET A 230 -0.79 -11.96 -8.34
N MET A 231 -1.15 -12.47 -9.52
CA MET A 231 -0.19 -12.77 -10.59
C MET A 231 0.53 -11.50 -11.06
N ILE A 232 -0.21 -10.41 -11.27
CA ILE A 232 0.37 -9.10 -11.61
C ILE A 232 1.29 -8.61 -10.48
N ALA A 233 0.92 -8.80 -9.20
CA ALA A 233 1.75 -8.41 -8.06
C ALA A 233 3.14 -9.04 -8.11
N LYS A 234 3.15 -10.36 -8.31
CA LYS A 234 4.36 -11.18 -8.33
C LYS A 234 5.27 -10.78 -9.50
N ASP A 235 4.68 -10.64 -10.69
CA ASP A 235 5.44 -10.32 -11.90
C ASP A 235 5.91 -8.87 -11.95
N ALA A 236 5.12 -7.93 -11.42
CA ALA A 236 5.45 -6.51 -11.45
C ALA A 236 6.78 -6.21 -10.77
N SER A 237 7.10 -6.88 -9.66
CA SER A 237 8.38 -6.72 -8.96
C SER A 237 9.57 -7.14 -9.83
N PHE A 238 9.42 -8.24 -10.57
CA PHE A 238 10.43 -8.70 -11.52
C PHE A 238 10.62 -7.70 -12.66
N TRP A 239 9.52 -7.23 -13.28
CA TRP A 239 9.60 -6.26 -14.38
C TRP A 239 10.09 -4.88 -13.93
N ALA A 240 9.82 -4.49 -12.68
CA ALA A 240 10.31 -3.25 -12.09
C ALA A 240 11.84 -3.23 -11.88
N SER A 241 12.48 -4.40 -11.84
CA SER A 241 13.94 -4.49 -11.72
C SER A 241 14.68 -4.00 -12.98
N TYR A 242 14.01 -3.99 -14.14
CA TYR A 242 14.59 -3.52 -15.39
C TYR A 242 14.60 -1.99 -15.46
N ARG A 243 15.79 -1.41 -15.68
CA ARG A 243 15.92 0.05 -15.86
C ARG A 243 15.22 0.56 -17.13
N VAL A 244 15.36 -0.22 -18.20
CA VAL A 244 14.74 0.01 -19.51
C VAL A 244 13.68 -1.06 -19.71
N THR A 245 12.48 -0.64 -20.10
CA THR A 245 11.35 -1.53 -20.35
C THR A 245 11.74 -2.63 -21.34
N PRO A 246 11.70 -3.92 -20.95
CA PRO A 246 12.24 -5.00 -21.76
C PRO A 246 11.23 -5.48 -22.83
N PHE A 247 10.86 -4.60 -23.76
CA PHE A 247 9.89 -4.91 -24.85
C PHE A 247 10.35 -6.05 -25.78
N TRP A 248 11.62 -6.44 -25.73
CA TRP A 248 12.15 -7.58 -26.49
C TRP A 248 11.94 -8.93 -25.79
N LYS A 249 11.43 -8.96 -24.54
CA LYS A 249 11.16 -10.20 -23.80
C LYS A 249 9.70 -10.61 -23.96
N GLN A 250 9.44 -11.84 -24.42
CA GLN A 250 8.08 -12.39 -24.55
C GLN A 250 7.30 -12.33 -23.22
N GLY A 251 7.97 -12.59 -22.09
CA GLY A 251 7.34 -12.51 -20.77
C GLY A 251 6.78 -11.12 -20.44
N PHE A 252 7.39 -10.05 -20.96
CA PHE A 252 6.91 -8.69 -20.72
C PHE A 252 5.58 -8.43 -21.46
N TRP A 253 5.44 -8.93 -22.68
CA TRP A 253 4.18 -8.87 -23.42
C TRP A 253 3.07 -9.68 -22.75
N ARG A 254 3.41 -10.85 -22.17
CA ARG A 254 2.47 -11.60 -21.33
C ARG A 254 2.02 -10.77 -20.13
N TYR A 255 2.94 -10.13 -19.41
CA TYR A 255 2.61 -9.25 -18.29
C TYR A 255 1.70 -8.08 -18.72
N GLN A 256 1.98 -7.46 -19.87
CA GLN A 256 1.13 -6.40 -20.42
C GLN A 256 -0.28 -6.88 -20.78
N SER A 257 -0.41 -8.11 -21.30
CA SER A 257 -1.71 -8.74 -21.53
C SER A 257 -2.46 -8.98 -20.22
N LEU A 258 -1.79 -9.47 -19.17
CA LEU A 258 -2.41 -9.64 -17.84
C LEU A 258 -2.93 -8.30 -17.29
N CYS A 259 -2.12 -7.25 -17.36
CA CYS A 259 -2.52 -5.89 -16.95
C CYS A 259 -3.76 -5.39 -17.72
N THR A 260 -3.81 -5.69 -19.02
CA THR A 260 -4.93 -5.31 -19.89
C THR A 260 -6.21 -6.07 -19.51
N ASN A 261 -6.10 -7.36 -19.21
CA ASN A 261 -7.22 -8.17 -18.73
C ASN A 261 -7.76 -7.67 -17.38
N LEU A 262 -6.87 -7.31 -16.44
CA LEU A 262 -7.28 -6.75 -15.15
C LEU A 262 -8.07 -5.45 -15.32
N LYS A 263 -7.63 -4.60 -16.26
CA LYS A 263 -8.34 -3.37 -16.61
C LYS A 263 -9.74 -3.66 -17.16
N TYR A 264 -9.88 -4.62 -18.07
CA TYR A 264 -11.19 -5.01 -18.60
C TYR A 264 -12.13 -5.53 -17.52
N LEU A 265 -11.64 -6.40 -16.62
CA LEU A 265 -12.45 -6.90 -15.52
C LEU A 265 -12.86 -5.78 -14.55
N THR A 266 -11.96 -4.83 -14.28
CA THR A 266 -12.29 -3.68 -13.43
C THR A 266 -13.38 -2.82 -14.07
N GLN A 267 -13.29 -2.59 -15.38
CA GLN A 267 -14.31 -1.84 -16.13
C GLN A 267 -15.67 -2.58 -16.14
N ASP A 268 -15.65 -3.90 -16.33
CA ASP A 268 -16.84 -4.77 -16.26
C ASP A 268 -17.53 -4.62 -14.90
N MET A 269 -16.78 -4.75 -13.81
CA MET A 269 -17.31 -4.60 -12.46
C MET A 269 -17.86 -3.19 -12.21
N VAL A 270 -17.12 -2.15 -12.60
CA VAL A 270 -17.59 -0.75 -12.49
C VAL A 270 -18.89 -0.54 -13.27
N GLN A 271 -19.01 -1.12 -14.46
CA GLN A 271 -20.22 -1.03 -15.25
C GLN A 271 -21.39 -1.78 -14.60
N GLN A 272 -21.15 -2.95 -14.01
CA GLN A 272 -22.15 -3.72 -13.28
C GLN A 272 -22.66 -2.95 -12.05
N CYS A 273 -21.76 -2.38 -11.24
CA CYS A 273 -22.13 -1.50 -10.13
C CYS A 273 -22.98 -0.32 -10.61
N ARG A 274 -22.60 0.37 -11.70
CA ARG A 274 -23.38 1.48 -12.25
C ARG A 274 -24.78 1.07 -12.72
N LYS A 275 -24.92 -0.10 -13.35
CA LYS A 275 -26.23 -0.64 -13.76
C LYS A 275 -27.12 -0.90 -12.55
N ASN A 276 -26.57 -1.54 -11.51
CA ASN A 276 -27.30 -1.80 -10.26
C ASN A 276 -27.74 -0.48 -9.62
N CYS A 277 -26.85 0.53 -9.54
CA CYS A 277 -27.17 1.85 -9.00
C CYS A 277 -28.34 2.54 -9.74
N LYS A 278 -28.32 2.51 -11.08
CA LYS A 278 -29.39 3.10 -11.90
C LYS A 278 -30.73 2.38 -11.68
N LEU A 279 -30.72 1.05 -11.56
CA LEU A 279 -31.92 0.27 -11.29
C LEU A 279 -32.54 0.67 -9.94
N PHE A 280 -31.73 0.77 -8.88
CA PHE A 280 -32.20 1.20 -7.56
C PHE A 280 -32.77 2.62 -7.56
N HIS A 281 -32.12 3.57 -8.25
CA HIS A 281 -32.65 4.94 -8.37
C HIS A 281 -33.97 5.03 -9.14
N HIS A 282 -34.17 4.17 -10.15
CA HIS A 282 -35.41 4.15 -10.93
C HIS A 282 -36.59 3.54 -10.15
N VAL A 283 -36.32 2.55 -9.29
CA VAL A 283 -37.32 1.93 -8.40
C VAL A 283 -37.73 2.91 -7.29
N ASP A 284 -36.79 3.65 -6.71
CA ASP A 284 -37.08 4.65 -5.66
C ASP A 284 -37.92 5.84 -6.19
N GLN A 285 -37.67 6.29 -7.43
CA GLN A 285 -38.49 7.33 -8.08
C GLN A 285 -39.91 6.88 -8.42
N ASN A 286 -40.10 5.61 -8.83
CA ASN A 286 -41.42 5.06 -9.09
C ASN A 286 -42.23 4.78 -7.80
N SER A 287 -41.56 4.58 -6.67
CA SER A 287 -42.23 4.34 -5.37
C SER A 287 -42.79 5.60 -4.69
N LYS A 288 -42.40 6.80 -5.13
CA LYS A 288 -42.87 8.08 -4.54
C LYS A 288 -44.24 8.56 -5.03
N PHE A 289 -44.92 7.81 -5.90
CA PHE A 289 -46.26 8.17 -6.38
C PHE A 289 -47.42 7.40 -5.71
N GLU A 290 -47.15 6.39 -4.87
CA GLU A 290 -48.19 5.70 -4.12
C GLU A 290 -47.71 5.39 -2.70
N THR A 291 -48.20 6.16 -1.72
CA THR A 291 -48.91 5.68 -0.51
C THR A 291 -48.80 6.73 0.60
N VAL A 292 -49.90 7.48 0.77
CA VAL A 292 -50.23 8.22 1.99
C VAL A 292 -50.89 7.24 2.97
N LYS A 293 -50.47 7.28 4.25
CA LYS A 293 -51.07 6.67 5.47
C LYS A 293 -50.98 5.13 5.66
N TYR A 294 -50.05 4.68 6.49
CA TYR A 294 -50.25 4.20 7.88
C TYR A 294 -48.90 3.70 8.43
N GLY A 295 -48.63 3.93 9.73
CA GLY A 295 -47.33 3.66 10.34
C GLY A 295 -47.02 2.17 10.50
N MET A 296 -45.85 1.75 10.01
CA MET A 296 -45.09 0.60 10.52
C MET A 296 -43.64 0.73 10.01
N LYS A 297 -42.67 0.65 10.91
CA LYS A 297 -41.24 0.60 10.56
C LYS A 297 -40.97 -0.69 9.80
N THR A 298 -40.83 -0.60 8.48
CA THR A 298 -40.25 -1.66 7.65
C THR A 298 -38.93 -1.17 7.08
N ALA A 299 -37.85 -1.88 7.44
CA ALA A 299 -36.53 -1.72 6.88
C ALA A 299 -36.56 -2.21 5.42
N SER A 300 -36.56 -1.29 4.46
CA SER A 300 -36.46 -1.59 3.03
C SER A 300 -36.24 -0.27 2.27
N GLY A 301 -35.14 -0.15 1.52
CA GLY A 301 -34.99 0.91 0.51
C GLY A 301 -33.74 1.81 0.57
N ILE A 302 -32.69 1.48 1.32
CA ILE A 302 -31.43 2.24 1.22
C ILE A 302 -30.59 1.66 0.08
N PRO A 303 -30.17 2.45 -0.93
CA PRO A 303 -29.25 1.95 -1.96
C PRO A 303 -27.96 1.46 -1.30
N SER A 304 -27.53 0.24 -1.63
CA SER A 304 -26.32 -0.38 -1.06
C SER A 304 -25.16 0.62 -1.10
N SER A 305 -24.69 1.01 0.09
CA SER A 305 -23.84 2.18 0.25
C SER A 305 -22.54 2.11 -0.55
N GLY A 306 -22.04 0.92 -0.88
CA GLY A 306 -20.83 0.76 -1.70
C GLY A 306 -20.98 1.35 -3.10
N VAL A 307 -22.19 1.32 -3.66
CA VAL A 307 -22.47 1.79 -5.03
C VAL A 307 -22.57 3.32 -5.09
N VAL A 308 -23.07 3.96 -4.03
CA VAL A 308 -23.10 5.44 -3.88
C VAL A 308 -21.72 6.00 -3.54
N LEU A 309 -20.91 5.23 -2.80
CA LEU A 309 -19.49 5.52 -2.61
C LEU A 309 -18.81 5.51 -3.97
N GLN A 310 -18.86 4.43 -4.75
CA GLN A 310 -18.19 4.33 -6.06
C GLN A 310 -18.48 5.49 -7.03
N ASP A 311 -19.75 5.89 -7.20
CA ASP A 311 -20.12 6.96 -8.15
C ASP A 311 -19.58 8.34 -7.72
N LYS A 312 -19.50 8.61 -6.41
CA LYS A 312 -18.86 9.82 -5.86
C LYS A 312 -17.33 9.69 -5.78
N PHE A 313 -16.83 8.47 -5.59
CA PHE A 313 -15.43 8.09 -5.45
C PHE A 313 -14.73 8.24 -6.80
N SER A 314 -15.24 7.62 -7.87
CA SER A 314 -14.73 7.79 -9.23
C SER A 314 -14.82 9.25 -9.69
N ARG A 315 -15.98 9.92 -9.56
CA ARG A 315 -16.12 11.32 -10.01
C ARG A 315 -15.18 12.32 -9.32
N ARG A 316 -14.80 12.08 -8.06
CA ARG A 316 -13.89 12.98 -7.32
C ARG A 316 -12.41 12.60 -7.42
N LEU A 317 -12.07 11.33 -7.55
CA LEU A 317 -10.67 10.91 -7.77
C LEU A 317 -10.18 11.18 -9.18
N ASP A 318 -11.11 11.20 -10.15
CA ASP A 318 -10.80 11.38 -11.57
C ASP A 318 -10.92 12.85 -12.03
N GLY A 319 -11.46 13.76 -11.20
CA GLY A 319 -11.61 15.17 -11.55
C GLY A 319 -12.41 15.42 -12.85
N HIS A 320 -12.37 16.64 -13.39
CA HIS A 320 -12.80 16.88 -14.78
C HIS A 320 -11.82 16.13 -15.69
N LEU A 321 -12.14 14.88 -16.02
CA LEU A 321 -11.32 13.98 -16.83
C LEU A 321 -10.84 14.69 -18.11
N ASN A 322 -9.53 14.84 -18.25
CA ASN A 322 -8.91 14.95 -19.57
C ASN A 322 -9.04 13.59 -20.26
N SER A 323 -9.23 13.56 -21.59
CA SER A 323 -9.45 12.32 -22.36
C SER A 323 -8.27 11.31 -22.36
N LYS A 324 -7.19 11.57 -21.60
CA LYS A 324 -5.96 10.77 -21.52
C LYS A 324 -5.79 10.00 -20.21
N GLU A 325 -6.68 10.17 -19.22
CA GLU A 325 -6.56 9.47 -17.93
C GLU A 325 -7.34 8.15 -17.92
N ASP A 326 -6.80 7.13 -17.23
CA ASP A 326 -7.46 5.84 -17.07
C ASP A 326 -8.45 5.88 -15.89
N PRO A 327 -9.77 5.81 -16.13
CA PRO A 327 -10.80 5.97 -15.09
C PRO A 327 -10.78 4.84 -14.05
N CYS A 328 -10.07 3.73 -14.29
CA CYS A 328 -9.98 2.60 -13.35
C CYS A 328 -8.64 2.53 -12.61
N GLY A 329 -7.68 3.39 -12.93
CA GLY A 329 -6.32 3.30 -12.39
C GLY A 329 -6.22 3.46 -10.88
N ASN A 330 -7.04 4.35 -10.30
CA ASN A 330 -7.12 4.51 -8.85
C ASN A 330 -7.76 3.28 -8.18
N ILE A 331 -8.84 2.75 -8.75
CA ILE A 331 -9.55 1.55 -8.25
C ILE A 331 -8.61 0.34 -8.21
N MET A 332 -7.96 0.04 -9.34
CA MET A 332 -7.01 -1.08 -9.40
C MET A 332 -5.83 -0.88 -8.44
N GLY A 333 -5.28 0.34 -8.37
CA GLY A 333 -4.18 0.63 -7.45
C GLY A 333 -4.56 0.44 -5.97
N MET A 334 -5.77 0.84 -5.58
CA MET A 334 -6.25 0.63 -4.21
C MET A 334 -6.57 -0.83 -3.92
N MET A 335 -7.23 -1.56 -4.84
CA MET A 335 -7.42 -3.00 -4.69
C MET A 335 -6.08 -3.68 -4.50
N PHE A 336 -5.10 -3.36 -5.34
CA PHE A 336 -3.77 -3.94 -5.28
C PHE A 336 -3.05 -3.65 -3.96
N HIS A 337 -2.80 -2.37 -3.66
CA HIS A 337 -2.02 -1.98 -2.50
C HIS A 337 -2.75 -2.26 -1.19
N GLY A 338 -4.08 -2.13 -1.19
CA GLY A 338 -4.91 -2.51 -0.07
C GLY A 338 -4.86 -4.01 0.19
N CYS A 339 -5.09 -4.86 -0.83
CA CYS A 339 -5.20 -6.31 -0.61
C CYS A 339 -3.90 -6.89 -0.07
N ILE A 340 -2.77 -6.51 -0.66
CA ILE A 340 -1.46 -6.98 -0.22
C ILE A 340 -1.19 -6.54 1.22
N ALA A 341 -1.48 -5.28 1.56
CA ALA A 341 -1.18 -4.76 2.88
C ALA A 341 -2.09 -5.36 3.96
N THR A 342 -3.39 -5.43 3.70
CA THR A 342 -4.38 -6.02 4.61
C THR A 342 -4.14 -7.50 4.78
N ALA A 343 -3.84 -8.25 3.72
CA ALA A 343 -3.52 -9.67 3.82
C ALA A 343 -2.27 -9.92 4.67
N GLY A 344 -1.23 -9.10 4.51
CA GLY A 344 -0.04 -9.17 5.36
C GLY A 344 -0.36 -8.93 6.85
N LEU A 345 -1.23 -7.95 7.14
CA LEU A 345 -1.67 -7.65 8.51
C LEU A 345 -2.51 -8.79 9.10
N VAL A 346 -3.51 -9.28 8.37
CA VAL A 346 -4.36 -10.41 8.80
C VAL A 346 -3.50 -11.65 9.06
N SER A 347 -2.57 -11.96 8.14
CA SER A 347 -1.63 -13.08 8.29
C SER A 347 -0.78 -12.92 9.54
N SER A 348 -0.26 -11.71 9.79
CA SER A 348 0.51 -11.44 11.01
C SER A 348 -0.34 -11.69 12.25
N ILE A 349 -1.58 -11.19 12.29
CA ILE A 349 -2.44 -11.34 13.47
C ILE A 349 -2.71 -12.83 13.72
N LEU A 350 -3.08 -13.60 12.69
CA LEU A 350 -3.32 -15.04 12.83
C LEU A 350 -2.08 -15.77 13.38
N GLU A 351 -0.89 -15.48 12.84
CA GLU A 351 0.36 -16.07 13.34
C GLU A 351 0.63 -15.72 14.82
N ARG A 352 0.34 -14.48 15.25
CA ARG A 352 0.51 -14.06 16.64
C ARG A 352 -0.50 -14.69 17.59
N LEU A 353 -1.75 -14.83 17.17
CA LEU A 353 -2.80 -15.48 17.96
C LEU A 353 -2.51 -16.97 18.16
N VAL A 354 -1.99 -17.64 17.13
CA VAL A 354 -1.58 -19.06 17.19
C VAL A 354 -0.36 -19.26 18.11
N THR A 355 0.58 -18.31 18.11
CA THR A 355 1.81 -18.40 18.91
C THR A 355 1.64 -17.89 20.34
N THR A 356 0.54 -17.17 20.63
CA THR A 356 0.26 -16.60 21.95
C THR A 356 -1.19 -16.89 22.40
N PRO A 357 -1.56 -18.16 22.68
CA PRO A 357 -2.93 -18.52 23.07
C PRO A 357 -3.48 -17.71 24.26
N GLU A 358 -2.64 -17.39 25.24
CA GLU A 358 -3.04 -16.58 26.40
C GLU A 358 -3.60 -15.20 26.02
N ILE A 359 -3.05 -14.56 24.98
CA ILE A 359 -3.55 -13.28 24.48
C ILE A 359 -4.86 -13.49 23.72
N GLN A 360 -4.97 -14.58 22.95
CA GLN A 360 -6.18 -14.93 22.23
C GLN A 360 -7.38 -15.13 23.19
N ASP A 361 -7.16 -15.82 24.33
CA ASP A 361 -8.20 -16.04 25.33
C ASP A 361 -8.63 -14.74 26.02
N LYS A 362 -7.67 -13.87 26.36
CA LYS A 362 -7.99 -12.54 26.92
C LYS A 362 -8.76 -11.66 25.94
N ILE A 363 -8.42 -11.71 24.65
CA ILE A 363 -9.17 -11.01 23.59
C ILE A 363 -10.58 -11.59 23.49
N TYR A 364 -10.74 -12.91 23.54
CA TYR A 364 -12.05 -13.54 23.53
C TYR A 364 -12.91 -13.06 24.73
N SER A 365 -12.36 -13.07 25.94
CA SER A 365 -13.06 -12.54 27.12
C SER A 365 -13.44 -11.06 26.96
N GLU A 366 -12.56 -10.24 26.39
CA GLU A 366 -12.86 -8.83 26.07
C GLU A 366 -14.03 -8.71 25.09
N ILE A 367 -14.03 -9.50 24.01
CA ILE A 367 -15.09 -9.49 23.00
C ILE A 367 -16.44 -9.87 23.61
N ILE A 368 -16.48 -10.97 24.39
CA ILE A 368 -17.70 -11.43 25.06
C ILE A 368 -18.19 -10.37 26.04
N MET A 369 -17.32 -9.78 26.86
CA MET A 369 -17.70 -8.73 27.81
C MET A 369 -18.30 -7.50 27.12
N VAL A 370 -17.73 -7.05 26.00
CA VAL A 370 -18.23 -5.90 25.24
C VAL A 370 -19.58 -6.23 24.58
N ARG A 371 -19.72 -7.43 24.00
CA ARG A 371 -20.93 -7.84 23.26
C ARG A 371 -22.12 -8.19 24.15
N HIS A 372 -21.88 -8.77 25.32
CA HIS A 372 -22.92 -9.10 26.31
C HIS A 372 -23.28 -7.91 27.21
N GLY A 373 -22.57 -6.78 27.12
CA GLY A 373 -22.98 -5.55 27.77
C GLY A 373 -24.33 -5.07 27.21
N LEU A 374 -25.26 -4.66 28.09
CA LEU A 374 -26.64 -4.19 27.78
C LEU A 374 -26.70 -2.85 26.99
N SER A 375 -25.69 -2.51 26.19
CA SER A 375 -25.55 -1.21 25.53
C SER A 375 -25.70 -1.33 24.01
N GLU A 376 -26.21 -0.27 23.38
CA GLU A 376 -26.26 -0.08 21.90
C GLU A 376 -24.87 -0.19 21.23
N ASP A 377 -23.78 -0.27 22.01
CA ASP A 377 -22.39 -0.35 21.57
C ASP A 377 -21.82 -1.77 21.42
N ALA A 378 -22.63 -2.84 21.46
CA ALA A 378 -22.14 -4.22 21.42
C ALA A 378 -21.24 -4.54 20.21
N GLN A 379 -21.45 -3.86 19.07
CA GLN A 379 -20.65 -4.01 17.85
C GLN A 379 -19.45 -3.04 17.77
N ASN A 380 -19.32 -2.13 18.74
CA ASN A 380 -18.31 -1.08 18.71
C ASN A 380 -16.92 -1.62 19.07
N VAL A 381 -16.12 -1.91 18.04
CA VAL A 381 -14.74 -2.39 18.17
C VAL A 381 -13.79 -1.41 18.85
N ASP A 382 -14.14 -0.12 18.95
CA ASP A 382 -13.31 0.87 19.66
C ASP A 382 -13.20 0.58 21.17
N LYS A 383 -14.13 -0.22 21.72
CA LYS A 383 -14.08 -0.68 23.12
C LYS A 383 -13.22 -1.93 23.32
N MET A 384 -12.83 -2.63 22.24
CA MET A 384 -12.01 -3.84 22.28
C MET A 384 -10.52 -3.45 22.23
N VAL A 385 -10.04 -2.80 23.29
CA VAL A 385 -8.74 -2.14 23.33
C VAL A 385 -7.56 -3.12 23.23
N LEU A 386 -7.68 -4.33 23.79
CA LEU A 386 -6.65 -5.36 23.67
C LEU A 386 -6.60 -5.95 22.25
N LEU A 387 -7.76 -6.13 21.61
CA LEU A 387 -7.81 -6.49 20.19
C LEU A 387 -7.13 -5.44 19.31
N LEU A 388 -7.46 -4.15 19.50
CA LEU A 388 -6.83 -3.06 18.75
C LEU A 388 -5.32 -2.97 19.00
N ALA A 389 -4.88 -3.11 20.25
CA ALA A 389 -3.47 -3.15 20.61
C ALA A 389 -2.74 -4.33 19.96
N THR A 390 -3.41 -5.49 19.85
CA THR A 390 -2.89 -6.68 19.17
C THR A 390 -2.72 -6.45 17.67
N ILE A 391 -3.66 -5.75 17.04
CA ILE A 391 -3.57 -5.37 15.62
C ILE A 391 -2.38 -4.42 15.40
N TYR A 392 -2.20 -3.39 16.24
CA TYR A 392 -1.07 -2.47 16.11
C TYR A 392 0.28 -3.15 16.36
N GLU A 393 0.38 -4.02 17.37
CA GLU A 393 1.60 -4.78 17.63
C GLU A 393 1.93 -5.77 16.50
N SER A 394 0.90 -6.38 15.90
CA SER A 394 1.07 -7.20 14.70
C SER A 394 1.59 -6.37 13.52
N ALA A 395 1.01 -5.19 13.29
CA ALA A 395 1.47 -4.25 12.26
C ALA A 395 2.90 -3.73 12.53
N ARG A 396 3.30 -3.60 13.80
CA ARG A 396 4.66 -3.18 14.20
C ARG A 396 5.67 -4.24 13.78
N LEU A 397 5.49 -5.47 14.24
CA LEU A 397 6.46 -6.56 14.03
C LEU A 397 6.51 -7.05 12.59
N LEU A 398 5.36 -7.07 11.90
CA LEU A 398 5.29 -7.41 10.48
C LEU A 398 4.62 -6.27 9.71
N SER A 399 5.37 -5.18 9.53
CA SER A 399 4.92 -4.04 8.73
C SER A 399 4.62 -4.47 7.28
N PRO A 400 3.45 -4.15 6.73
CA PRO A 400 3.09 -4.49 5.36
C PRO A 400 4.07 -3.95 4.30
N GLY A 401 4.76 -2.85 4.59
CA GLY A 401 5.82 -2.28 3.77
C GLY A 401 7.15 -2.24 4.53
N PRO A 402 8.20 -2.97 4.11
CA PRO A 402 9.47 -3.01 4.84
C PRO A 402 10.33 -1.73 4.63
N LEU A 403 9.98 -0.90 3.64
CA LEU A 403 10.71 0.31 3.27
C LEU A 403 9.75 1.47 2.97
N LEU A 404 10.00 2.63 3.57
CA LEU A 404 9.45 3.89 3.06
C LEU A 404 10.47 4.51 2.10
N GLN A 405 9.96 5.15 1.03
CA GLN A 405 10.79 5.81 0.03
C GLN A 405 10.30 7.23 -0.21
N ARG A 406 11.23 8.18 -0.26
CA ARG A 406 11.01 9.59 -0.63
C ARG A 406 12.12 10.09 -1.56
N CYS A 407 11.93 11.28 -2.09
CA CYS A 407 12.93 12.02 -2.84
C CYS A 407 12.62 13.52 -2.74
N SER A 408 13.64 14.36 -2.92
CA SER A 408 13.46 15.77 -3.28
C SER A 408 13.96 15.94 -4.71
N LEU A 409 13.09 16.23 -5.67
CA LEU A 409 13.49 16.34 -7.08
C LEU A 409 14.08 17.71 -7.44
N LYS A 410 13.71 18.76 -6.69
CA LYS A 410 14.06 20.15 -7.01
C LYS A 410 15.29 20.62 -6.25
N ASP A 411 15.30 20.43 -4.93
CA ASP A 411 16.28 21.05 -4.04
C ASP A 411 17.07 20.03 -3.22
N ASP A 412 18.32 20.37 -2.89
CA ASP A 412 19.12 19.58 -1.95
C ASP A 412 18.48 19.63 -0.56
N LEU A 413 18.34 18.47 0.08
CA LEU A 413 17.75 18.34 1.40
C LEU A 413 18.82 18.50 2.49
N ARG A 414 18.74 19.57 3.28
CA ARG A 414 19.58 19.77 4.48
C ARG A 414 18.86 19.25 5.72
N LEU A 415 19.48 18.27 6.38
CA LEU A 415 19.03 17.70 7.65
C LEU A 415 19.63 18.45 8.85
N LYS A 416 18.95 18.40 10.00
CA LYS A 416 19.40 19.06 11.25
C LYS A 416 20.78 18.61 11.73
N ASN A 417 21.17 17.38 11.44
CA ASN A 417 22.49 16.85 11.79
C ASN A 417 23.64 17.36 10.87
N GLY A 418 23.36 18.32 9.98
CA GLY A 418 24.33 18.91 9.05
C GLY A 418 24.52 18.14 7.75
N VAL A 419 23.94 16.94 7.61
CA VAL A 419 24.01 16.17 6.37
C VAL A 419 23.18 16.84 5.27
N THR A 420 23.79 17.04 4.11
CA THR A 420 23.09 17.55 2.92
C THR A 420 22.96 16.44 1.89
N ILE A 421 21.72 16.09 1.56
CA ILE A 421 21.36 15.06 0.60
C ILE A 421 21.03 15.73 -0.73
N PRO A 422 21.71 15.37 -1.83
CA PRO A 422 21.50 16.05 -3.11
C PRO A 422 20.13 15.76 -3.71
N ALA A 423 19.59 16.73 -4.46
CA ALA A 423 18.36 16.57 -5.22
C ALA A 423 18.43 15.34 -6.15
N GLY A 424 17.33 14.61 -6.26
CA GLY A 424 17.21 13.38 -7.04
C GLY A 424 17.69 12.11 -6.33
N ALA A 425 18.21 12.20 -5.11
CA ALA A 425 18.56 11.03 -4.31
C ALA A 425 17.31 10.28 -3.80
N VAL A 426 17.36 8.95 -3.81
CA VAL A 426 16.33 8.10 -3.21
C VAL A 426 16.57 8.03 -1.71
N LEU A 427 15.67 8.62 -0.94
CA LEU A 427 15.69 8.49 0.51
C LEU A 427 14.92 7.23 0.89
N VAL A 428 15.50 6.39 1.74
CA VAL A 428 14.84 5.17 2.23
C VAL A 428 14.88 5.09 3.76
N VAL A 429 13.78 4.58 4.32
CA VAL A 429 13.67 4.27 5.75
C VAL A 429 13.42 2.77 5.89
N PRO A 430 14.32 2.02 6.54
CA PRO A 430 14.12 0.59 6.83
C PRO A 430 13.12 0.44 7.99
N VAL A 431 11.83 0.44 7.67
CA VAL A 431 10.73 0.39 8.65
C VAL A 431 10.90 -0.81 9.58
N HIS A 432 11.22 -1.99 9.04
CA HIS A 432 11.39 -3.19 9.85
C HIS A 432 12.49 -3.03 10.93
N LEU A 433 13.62 -2.40 10.59
CA LEU A 433 14.71 -2.18 11.54
C LEU A 433 14.35 -1.14 12.60
N LEU A 434 13.57 -0.14 12.22
CA LEU A 434 13.09 0.89 13.15
C LEU A 434 12.03 0.35 14.11
N GLN A 435 11.12 -0.47 13.59
CA GLN A 435 10.05 -1.10 14.36
C GLN A 435 10.57 -2.12 15.37
N MET A 436 11.78 -2.66 15.18
CA MET A 436 12.45 -3.61 16.08
C MET A 436 13.59 -2.97 16.88
N ASP A 437 13.73 -1.64 16.83
CA ASP A 437 14.85 -0.95 17.46
C ASP A 437 14.69 -0.89 18.99
N GLU A 438 15.63 -1.49 19.72
CA GLU A 438 15.58 -1.56 21.19
C GLU A 438 15.64 -0.19 21.86
N THR A 439 16.26 0.81 21.23
CA THR A 439 16.31 2.18 21.80
C THR A 439 14.94 2.87 21.72
N SER A 440 14.13 2.49 20.74
CA SER A 440 12.79 3.06 20.52
C SER A 440 11.67 2.26 21.18
N TRP A 441 11.87 0.94 21.34
CA TRP A 441 10.83 0.00 21.75
C TRP A 441 11.14 -0.75 23.06
N GLY A 442 12.35 -0.61 23.61
CA GLY A 442 12.81 -1.33 24.80
C GLY A 442 13.50 -2.66 24.47
N SER A 443 14.04 -3.32 25.50
CA SER A 443 14.80 -4.58 25.35
C SER A 443 13.97 -5.76 24.83
N ASP A 444 12.65 -5.66 24.85
CA ASP A 444 11.72 -6.65 24.31
C ASP A 444 11.18 -6.28 22.92
N ALA A 445 11.84 -5.36 22.19
CA ALA A 445 11.40 -4.86 20.88
C ALA A 445 11.07 -5.97 19.86
N SER A 446 11.80 -7.07 19.88
CA SER A 446 11.59 -8.22 18.97
C SER A 446 10.47 -9.17 19.42
N LYS A 447 9.97 -9.02 20.66
CA LYS A 447 8.90 -9.85 21.22
C LYS A 447 7.53 -9.25 20.92
N PHE A 448 6.54 -10.13 20.79
CA PHE A 448 5.15 -9.74 20.64
C PHE A 448 4.56 -9.37 22.00
N ASN A 449 4.19 -8.10 22.16
CA ASN A 449 3.64 -7.55 23.39
C ASN A 449 2.57 -6.48 23.08
N PRO A 450 1.28 -6.86 22.95
CA PRO A 450 0.19 -5.92 22.71
C PRO A 450 0.05 -4.84 23.80
N TYR A 451 0.40 -5.16 25.05
CA TYR A 451 0.27 -4.22 26.17
C TYR A 451 1.13 -2.96 26.01
N ARG A 452 2.09 -2.95 25.08
CA ARG A 452 2.89 -1.76 24.75
C ARG A 452 2.03 -0.59 24.27
N PHE A 453 0.94 -0.88 23.57
CA PHE A 453 -0.02 0.11 23.10
C PHE A 453 -1.12 0.43 24.12
N LEU A 454 -1.03 -0.09 25.34
CA LEU A 454 -1.99 0.15 26.41
C LEU A 454 -1.40 1.01 27.53
N SER A 455 -2.27 1.76 28.20
CA SER A 455 -1.99 2.50 29.44
C SER A 455 -3.05 2.18 30.48
N LYS A 456 -2.69 2.16 31.77
CA LYS A 456 -3.65 1.95 32.87
C LYS A 456 -4.30 3.26 33.27
N ILE A 457 -5.62 3.26 33.51
CA ILE A 457 -6.32 4.38 34.14
C ILE A 457 -6.08 4.34 35.66
N GLY A 458 -5.24 5.24 36.21
CA GLY A 458 -5.13 5.45 37.66
C GLY A 458 -3.78 5.96 38.17
N LYS A 459 -3.79 7.21 38.66
CA LYS A 459 -2.75 8.05 39.33
C LYS A 459 -1.35 8.06 38.68
N ALA A 460 -1.19 9.00 37.76
CA ALA A 460 0.07 9.69 37.57
C ALA A 460 0.52 10.31 38.90
N THR A 461 1.52 9.71 39.52
CA THR A 461 2.54 10.44 40.26
C THR A 461 3.79 10.39 39.40
N ASP A 462 4.29 11.56 39.03
CA ASP A 462 5.51 11.75 38.26
C ASP A 462 6.72 11.19 39.02
N SER A 463 6.99 9.89 38.84
CA SER A 463 8.30 9.24 39.00
C SER A 463 8.05 7.73 39.09
N GLU A 464 8.30 7.01 38.00
CA GLU A 464 8.74 5.60 37.92
C GLU A 464 8.38 5.03 36.53
N GLN A 465 9.08 5.53 35.52
CA GLN A 465 9.31 4.74 34.31
C GLN A 465 10.31 3.66 34.69
N ASN A 466 9.82 2.46 35.03
CA ASN A 466 10.48 1.15 34.93
C ASN A 466 9.82 0.18 35.92
N ILE A 467 8.61 -0.29 35.62
CA ILE A 467 8.14 -1.56 36.15
C ILE A 467 7.98 -2.50 34.96
N SER A 468 8.78 -3.56 34.94
CA SER A 468 8.69 -4.63 33.97
C SER A 468 7.28 -5.21 33.98
N PHE A 469 6.59 -5.17 32.84
CA PHE A 469 5.26 -5.77 32.62
C PHE A 469 5.24 -7.31 32.75
N ALA A 470 6.36 -7.94 33.12
CA ALA A 470 6.51 -9.38 33.28
C ALA A 470 6.04 -9.93 34.66
N GLU A 471 5.81 -9.08 35.66
CA GLU A 471 5.56 -9.53 37.05
C GLU A 471 4.07 -9.69 37.43
N VAL A 472 3.12 -9.57 36.50
CA VAL A 472 1.68 -9.79 36.79
C VAL A 472 1.23 -11.22 36.43
N ALA A 473 2.17 -12.16 36.31
CA ALA A 473 1.85 -13.56 36.04
C ALA A 473 1.40 -14.35 37.29
N GLU A 474 1.61 -13.82 38.50
CA GLU A 474 1.20 -14.51 39.74
C GLU A 474 0.54 -13.52 40.70
N GLY A 475 -0.78 -13.62 40.84
CA GLY A 475 -1.53 -12.86 41.83
C GLY A 475 -2.94 -12.57 41.33
N SER A 476 -3.93 -13.11 42.03
CA SER A 476 -5.36 -12.90 41.81
C SER A 476 -5.70 -11.40 41.78
N VAL A 477 -5.78 -10.83 40.58
CA VAL A 477 -6.37 -9.51 40.37
C VAL A 477 -7.69 -9.74 39.64
N ASP A 478 -8.77 -9.30 40.30
CA ASP A 478 -10.13 -9.24 39.81
C ASP A 478 -10.16 -8.75 38.33
N PRO A 479 -10.67 -9.55 37.36
CA PRO A 479 -10.65 -9.23 35.93
C PRO A 479 -11.48 -8.00 35.57
N THR A 480 -12.32 -7.51 36.49
CA THR A 480 -13.34 -6.51 36.21
C THR A 480 -12.88 -5.05 36.35
N ARG A 481 -11.61 -4.76 36.69
CA ARG A 481 -11.21 -3.40 37.11
C ARG A 481 -9.94 -2.78 36.52
N SER A 482 -9.20 -3.40 35.61
CA SER A 482 -8.11 -2.71 34.91
C SER A 482 -8.65 -2.05 33.63
N SER A 483 -9.15 -0.82 33.73
CA SER A 483 -9.54 -0.07 32.54
C SER A 483 -8.28 0.41 31.81
N PHE A 484 -7.93 -0.31 30.75
CA PHE A 484 -6.85 0.06 29.84
C PHE A 484 -7.35 1.09 28.82
N ILE A 485 -6.50 2.06 28.48
CA ILE A 485 -6.71 2.97 27.34
C ILE A 485 -5.68 2.64 26.27
N LEU A 486 -6.16 2.54 25.02
CA LEU A 486 -5.33 2.44 23.84
C LEU A 486 -4.60 3.77 23.60
N LYS A 487 -3.26 3.73 23.57
CA LYS A 487 -2.42 4.88 23.20
C LYS A 487 -2.50 5.11 21.69
N ASP A 488 -2.31 6.35 21.25
CA ASP A 488 -2.10 6.61 19.82
C ASP A 488 -0.72 6.03 19.43
N PRO A 489 -0.66 5.05 18.52
CA PRO A 489 0.61 4.48 18.07
C PRO A 489 1.55 5.53 17.48
N ASN A 490 1.01 6.62 16.92
CA ASN A 490 1.77 7.71 16.30
C ASN A 490 2.47 8.62 17.31
N ASP A 491 2.18 8.50 18.61
CA ASP A 491 2.92 9.21 19.66
C ASP A 491 4.38 8.73 19.73
N ASN A 492 4.65 7.49 19.32
CA ASN A 492 6.01 6.99 19.14
C ASN A 492 6.49 7.27 17.71
N ALA A 493 7.48 8.17 17.55
CA ALA A 493 8.05 8.53 16.26
C ALA A 493 8.67 7.34 15.49
N ALA A 494 9.00 6.24 16.18
CA ALA A 494 9.51 5.02 15.55
C ALA A 494 8.41 4.15 14.92
N PHE A 495 7.14 4.38 15.27
CA PHE A 495 6.02 3.65 14.68
C PHE A 495 5.70 4.18 13.28
N LEU A 496 6.08 3.43 12.25
CA LEU A 496 5.94 3.81 10.85
C LEU A 496 5.28 2.72 9.97
N SER A 497 4.52 1.79 10.56
CA SER A 497 3.83 0.73 9.82
C SER A 497 2.87 1.28 8.77
N PHE A 498 2.27 2.43 9.07
CA PHE A 498 1.39 3.18 8.17
C PHE A 498 2.08 4.41 7.57
N GLY A 499 3.39 4.59 7.77
CA GLY A 499 4.12 5.80 7.41
C GLY A 499 3.76 7.00 8.30
N SER A 500 4.15 8.20 7.87
CA SER A 500 3.85 9.44 8.61
C SER A 500 3.76 10.64 7.65
N GLY A 501 3.17 11.73 8.15
CA GLY A 501 2.91 12.98 7.43
C GLY A 501 1.86 12.87 6.33
N ILE A 502 1.91 13.80 5.38
CA ILE A 502 1.01 13.90 4.20
C ILE A 502 0.93 12.64 3.30
N ARG A 503 1.89 11.73 3.46
CA ARG A 503 1.98 10.46 2.71
C ARG A 503 1.69 9.23 3.61
N ALA A 504 1.31 9.43 4.87
CA ALA A 504 0.85 8.38 5.78
C ALA A 504 -0.39 7.68 5.21
N CYS A 505 -0.55 6.38 5.46
CA CYS A 505 -1.57 5.54 4.89
C CYS A 505 -2.97 6.13 5.09
N VAL A 506 -3.60 6.52 3.99
CA VAL A 506 -4.95 7.08 3.98
C VAL A 506 -6.01 6.08 4.47
N GLY A 507 -5.71 4.78 4.39
CA GLY A 507 -6.60 3.71 4.81
C GLY A 507 -6.31 3.15 6.20
N GLU A 508 -5.41 3.74 6.99
CA GLU A 508 -5.03 3.23 8.32
C GLU A 508 -6.24 3.01 9.23
N LYS A 509 -7.03 4.05 9.51
CA LYS A 509 -8.19 3.94 10.40
C LYS A 509 -9.23 2.94 9.87
N PHE A 510 -9.43 2.94 8.55
CA PHE A 510 -10.34 2.01 7.88
C PHE A 510 -9.89 0.55 8.06
N VAL A 511 -8.61 0.25 7.81
CA VAL A 511 -8.10 -1.12 7.90
C VAL A 511 -8.00 -1.59 9.35
N ILE A 512 -7.58 -0.74 10.29
CA ILE A 512 -7.49 -1.11 11.71
C ILE A 512 -8.86 -1.50 12.25
N ARG A 513 -9.87 -0.64 12.09
CA ARG A 513 -11.20 -0.95 12.59
C ARG A 513 -11.87 -2.07 11.79
N GLY A 514 -11.69 -2.12 10.47
CA GLY A 514 -12.25 -3.18 9.64
C GLY A 514 -11.68 -4.57 10.01
N VAL A 515 -10.37 -4.66 10.19
CA VAL A 515 -9.71 -5.89 10.67
C VAL A 515 -10.15 -6.21 12.09
N ALA A 516 -10.32 -5.21 12.97
CA ALA A 516 -10.89 -5.44 14.30
C ALA A 516 -12.31 -6.04 14.23
N THR A 517 -13.19 -5.52 13.38
CA THR A 517 -14.55 -6.07 13.19
C THR A 517 -14.51 -7.52 12.71
N LEU A 518 -13.64 -7.81 11.74
CA LEU A 518 -13.43 -9.17 11.25
C LEU A 518 -12.96 -10.10 12.37
N PHE A 519 -11.90 -9.74 13.09
CA PHE A 519 -11.33 -10.59 14.13
C PHE A 519 -12.22 -10.71 15.36
N ALA A 520 -12.99 -9.67 15.72
CA ALA A 520 -13.98 -9.76 16.78
C ALA A 520 -15.03 -10.83 16.47
N SER A 521 -15.49 -10.88 15.22
CA SER A 521 -16.49 -11.85 14.77
C SER A 521 -15.89 -13.25 14.56
N LEU A 522 -14.65 -13.32 14.10
CA LEU A 522 -13.90 -14.56 13.91
C LEU A 522 -13.63 -15.24 15.26
N LEU A 523 -13.08 -14.51 16.23
CA LEU A 523 -12.65 -15.05 17.53
C LEU A 523 -13.82 -15.38 18.46
N GLU A 524 -14.98 -14.76 18.25
CA GLU A 524 -16.22 -15.14 18.90
C GLU A 524 -16.65 -16.56 18.47
N ARG A 525 -16.52 -16.90 17.18
CA ARG A 525 -16.96 -18.18 16.62
C ARG A 525 -15.88 -19.27 16.63
N TYR A 526 -14.62 -18.89 16.54
CA TYR A 526 -13.50 -19.80 16.35
C TYR A 526 -12.34 -19.52 17.32
N GLU A 527 -11.64 -20.59 17.68
CA GLU A 527 -10.31 -20.55 18.24
C GLU A 527 -9.32 -20.93 17.14
N VAL A 528 -8.29 -20.10 16.93
CA VAL A 528 -7.25 -20.35 15.92
C VAL A 528 -6.12 -21.12 16.57
N ARG A 529 -5.86 -22.33 16.08
CA ARG A 529 -4.81 -23.23 16.59
C ARG A 529 -3.77 -23.54 15.52
N ARG A 530 -2.56 -23.85 15.97
CA ARG A 530 -1.51 -24.37 15.10
C ARG A 530 -1.84 -25.80 14.69
N GLN A 531 -1.71 -26.12 13.41
CA GLN A 531 -1.73 -27.51 12.98
C GLN A 531 -0.33 -28.12 13.11
N PRO A 532 -0.18 -29.30 13.75
CA PRO A 532 1.05 -30.07 13.68
C PRO A 532 1.29 -30.51 12.23
N ARG A 533 2.45 -30.19 11.64
CA ARG A 533 2.80 -30.60 10.27
C ARG A 533 2.75 -32.12 10.15
N LEU A 534 1.81 -32.66 9.39
CA LEU A 534 1.75 -34.08 9.04
C LEU A 534 2.54 -34.31 7.75
N GLY A 535 3.86 -34.47 7.86
CA GLY A 535 4.73 -34.84 6.74
C GLY A 535 5.44 -33.69 6.02
N ASN A 536 6.56 -34.02 5.39
CA ASN A 536 7.42 -33.10 4.64
C ASN A 536 6.83 -32.82 3.25
N ASP A 537 5.82 -31.95 3.13
CA ASP A 537 5.48 -31.37 1.82
C ASP A 537 6.35 -30.12 1.56
N PRO A 538 7.33 -30.17 0.64
CA PRO A 538 8.23 -29.05 0.35
C PRO A 538 7.53 -27.83 -0.28
N LYS A 539 6.24 -27.90 -0.60
CA LYS A 539 5.47 -26.78 -1.19
C LYS A 539 4.76 -25.89 -0.15
N SER A 540 4.58 -26.35 1.09
CA SER A 540 3.94 -25.59 2.18
C SER A 540 4.96 -24.65 2.84
N SER A 541 4.95 -23.37 2.45
CA SER A 541 5.92 -22.37 2.91
C SER A 541 5.50 -21.62 4.20
N GLY A 542 4.34 -21.95 4.77
CA GLY A 542 3.75 -21.27 5.93
C GLY A 542 3.47 -22.21 7.12
N PRO A 543 3.14 -21.66 8.30
CA PRO A 543 2.50 -22.42 9.36
C PRO A 543 1.05 -22.74 8.95
N GLU A 544 0.71 -24.02 8.92
CA GLU A 544 -0.69 -24.45 8.76
C GLU A 544 -1.45 -24.19 10.06
N MET A 545 -2.68 -23.69 9.91
CA MET A 545 -3.57 -23.39 11.03
C MET A 545 -4.92 -24.09 10.84
N VAL A 546 -5.61 -24.26 11.96
CA VAL A 546 -6.95 -24.83 12.04
C VAL A 546 -7.84 -23.85 12.81
N PHE A 547 -9.00 -23.54 12.25
CA PHE A 547 -10.06 -22.82 12.95
C PHE A 547 -10.97 -23.82 13.66
N VAL A 548 -10.95 -23.86 14.98
CA VAL A 548 -11.79 -24.74 15.80
C VAL A 548 -13.00 -23.96 16.26
N ARG A 549 -14.21 -24.38 15.89
CA ARG A 549 -15.44 -23.70 16.35
C ARG A 549 -15.51 -23.74 17.88
N ARG A 550 -15.72 -22.57 18.51
CA ARG A 550 -15.99 -22.48 19.95
C ARG A 550 -17.41 -23.02 20.18
N ASN A 551 -17.57 -24.00 21.05
CA ASN A 551 -18.90 -24.51 21.39
C ASN A 551 -19.69 -23.38 22.06
N SER A 552 -20.84 -23.03 21.49
CA SER A 552 -21.87 -22.23 22.16
C SER A 552 -22.40 -23.05 23.34
N GLN A 553 -21.72 -22.99 24.48
CA GLN A 553 -22.28 -23.38 25.76
C GLN A 553 -23.13 -22.21 26.28
N GLU A 554 -24.32 -22.55 26.79
CA GLU A 554 -25.36 -21.69 27.40
C GLU A 554 -26.46 -21.16 26.47
N GLU A 555 -27.24 -22.08 25.90
CA GLU A 555 -28.71 -21.97 25.90
C GLU A 555 -29.27 -23.35 26.27
N ASP A 556 -29.39 -23.61 27.58
CA ASP A 556 -30.24 -24.65 28.18
C ASP A 556 -30.99 -24.02 29.37
#